data_AF-A0A846NCD5-F1
#
_entry.id   AF-A0A846NCD5-F1
#
_cell.length_a   1.000
_cell.length_b   1.000
_cell.length_c   1.000
_cell.angle_alpha   90.00
_cell.angle_beta   90.00
_cell.angle_gamma   90.00
#
_symmetry.space_group_name_H-M   'P 1'
#
loop_
_entity.id
_entity.type
_entity.pdbx_description
1 polymer ?
#
loop_
_entity_poly.entity_id
_entity_poly.type
_entity_poly.pdbx_seq_one_letter_code
_entity_poly.pdbx_strand_id
1 'polypeptide(L)' 'MIKSFPINYGGETRFVKVPEDNLEAVAKIRDFPPLPNLKEAVKRAVENPVGGE' A
#
# COMPACT_ATOMS: atom_id res chain seq x y z
N MET A 1 -17.12 20.26 0.44
CA MET A 1 -17.48 19.07 -0.38
C MET A 1 -17.30 17.80 0.47
N ILE A 2 -17.96 16.67 0.21
CA ILE A 2 -17.72 15.41 0.95
C ILE A 2 -16.74 14.53 0.15
N LYS A 3 -15.62 14.12 0.76
CA LYS A 3 -14.69 13.14 0.19
C LYS A 3 -15.01 11.74 0.70
N SER A 4 -14.77 10.73 -0.14
CA SER A 4 -14.99 9.32 0.19
C SER A 4 -13.69 8.52 0.06
N PHE A 5 -13.39 7.72 1.08
CA PHE A 5 -12.15 6.95 1.17
C PHE A 5 -12.45 5.46 1.36
N PRO A 6 -11.87 4.57 0.54
CA PRO A 6 -11.97 3.14 0.77
C PRO A 6 -11.12 2.73 1.97
N ILE A 7 -11.69 1.95 2.87
CA ILE A 7 -11.01 1.31 4.00
C ILE A 7 -11.25 -0.19 3.93
N ASN A 8 -10.21 -0.98 4.20
CA ASN A 8 -10.35 -2.43 4.32
C ASN A 8 -10.55 -2.77 5.79
N TYR A 9 -11.69 -3.35 6.13
CA TYR A 9 -12.04 -3.73 7.50
C TYR A 9 -12.76 -5.08 7.51
N GLY A 10 -12.22 -6.05 8.25
CA GLY A 10 -12.82 -7.40 8.34
C GLY A 10 -12.86 -8.17 7.02
N GLY A 11 -11.95 -7.88 6.08
CA GLY A 11 -11.94 -8.49 4.74
C GLY A 11 -12.86 -7.83 3.73
N GLU A 12 -13.65 -6.83 4.15
CA GLU A 12 -14.52 -6.06 3.26
C GLU A 12 -13.93 -4.68 2.99
N THR A 13 -14.15 -4.14 1.79
CA THR A 13 -13.90 -2.74 1.49
C THR A 13 -15.15 -1.91 1.82
N ARG A 14 -14.99 -0.94 2.72
CA ARG A 14 -16.03 0.02 3.12
C ARG A 14 -15.60 1.44 2.74
N PHE A 15 -16.55 2.37 2.74
CA PHE A 15 -16.28 3.76 2.39
C PHE A 15 -16.54 4.69 3.57
N VAL A 16 -15.53 5.42 4.00
CA VAL A 16 -15.66 6.50 4.99
C VAL A 16 -15.91 7.80 4.23
N LYS A 17 -16.87 8.59 4.70
CA LYS A 17 -17.19 9.91 4.15
C LYS A 17 -16.73 10.98 5.12
N VAL A 18 -15.87 11.89 4.67
CA VAL A 18 -15.31 12.97 5.49
C VAL A 18 -15.60 14.30 4.78
N PRO A 19 -16.26 15.26 5.45
CA PRO A 19 -16.35 16.63 4.95
C PRO A 19 -14.95 17.20 4.75
N GLU A 20 -14.70 17.82 3.61
CA GLU A 20 -13.37 18.33 3.24
C GLU A 20 -12.81 19.33 4.26
N ASP A 21 -13.66 20.17 4.85
CA ASP A 21 -13.27 21.17 5.85
C ASP A 21 -12.76 20.53 7.16
N ASN A 22 -13.07 19.24 7.38
CA ASN A 22 -12.63 18.46 8.54
C ASN A 22 -11.44 17.54 8.22
N LEU A 23 -10.89 17.60 7.00
CA LEU A 23 -9.82 16.72 6.56
C LEU A 23 -8.44 17.35 6.79
N GLU A 24 -7.71 16.87 7.79
CA GLU A 24 -6.35 17.32 8.06
C GLU A 24 -5.33 16.75 7.06
N ALA A 25 -5.32 15.42 6.87
CA ALA A 25 -4.40 14.74 5.96
C ALA A 25 -4.93 13.36 5.53
N VAL A 26 -4.36 12.83 4.44
CA VAL A 26 -4.56 11.43 4.00
C VAL A 26 -3.20 10.79 3.82
N ALA A 27 -2.84 9.89 4.75
CA ALA A 27 -1.64 9.07 4.62
C ALA A 27 -1.91 7.87 3.71
N LYS A 28 -1.06 7.66 2.71
CA LYS A 28 -1.09 6.47 1.84
C LYS A 28 0.25 5.76 1.95
N ILE A 29 0.21 4.43 1.94
CA ILE A 29 1.43 3.64 1.73
C ILE A 29 1.98 4.06 0.37
N ARG A 30 3.29 4.28 0.29
CA ARG A 30 3.95 4.61 -0.97
C ARG A 30 3.67 3.47 -1.94
N ASP A 31 3.05 3.81 -3.06
CA ASP A 31 2.70 2.82 -4.08
C ASP A 31 3.99 2.36 -4.74
N PHE A 32 4.46 1.18 -4.34
CA PHE A 32 5.55 0.52 -5.04
C PHE A 32 4.93 -0.27 -6.18
N PRO A 33 5.41 -0.08 -7.43
CA PRO A 33 4.91 -0.88 -8.52
C PRO A 33 5.08 -2.36 -8.16
N PRO A 34 4.07 -3.21 -8.43
CA PRO A 34 4.19 -4.63 -8.18
C PRO A 34 5.45 -5.16 -8.88
N LEU A 35 6.18 -6.05 -8.20
CA LEU A 35 7.37 -6.65 -8.79
C LEU A 35 6.97 -7.35 -10.09
N PRO A 36 7.59 -7.01 -11.25
CA PRO A 36 7.18 -7.55 -12.55
C PRO A 36 7.20 -9.08 -12.62
N ASN A 37 8.10 -9.69 -11.83
CA ASN A 37 8.21 -11.13 -11.68
C ASN A 37 8.63 -11.47 -10.25
N LEU A 38 7.66 -11.88 -9.43
CA LEU A 38 7.91 -12.24 -8.03
C LEU A 38 8.91 -13.37 -7.88
N LYS A 39 8.84 -14.39 -8.76
CA LYS A 39 9.73 -15.56 -8.70
C LYS A 39 11.19 -15.16 -8.89
N GLU A 40 11.45 -14.29 -9.87
CA GLU A 40 12.81 -13.84 -10.15
C GLU A 40 13.33 -12.86 -9.11
N ALA A 41 12.44 -12.02 -8.54
CA ALA A 41 12.78 -11.14 -7.43
C ALA A 41 13.22 -11.94 -6.20
N VAL A 42 12.49 -13.02 -5.87
CA VAL A 42 12.85 -13.93 -4.77
C VAL A 42 14.18 -14.63 -5.05
N LYS A 43 14.36 -15.16 -6.27
CA LYS A 43 15.61 -15.81 -6.67
C LYS A 43 16.82 -14.90 -6.49
N ARG A 44 16.74 -13.65 -6.99
CA ARG A 44 17.81 -12.65 -6.84
C ARG A 44 18.13 -12.33 -5.38
N ALA A 45 17.12 -12.23 -4.53
CA ALA A 45 17.30 -11.93 -3.11
C ALA A 45 18.02 -13.06 -2.36
N VAL A 46 17.78 -14.31 -2.76
CA VAL A 46 18.49 -15.48 -2.22
C VAL A 46 19.92 -15.55 -2.73
N GLU A 47 20.14 -15.28 -4.02
CA GLU A 47 21.47 -15.28 -4.65
C GLU A 47 22.36 -14.12 -4.19
N ASN A 48 21.76 -12.99 -3.79
CA ASN A 48 22.46 -11.79 -3.31
C ASN A 48 21.90 -11.37 -1.94
N PRO A 49 22.24 -12.10 -0.87
CA PRO A 49 21.72 -11.79 0.46
C PRO A 49 22.25 -10.43 0.94
N VAL A 50 21.37 -9.64 1.53
CA VAL A 50 21.77 -8.38 2.17
C VAL A 50 22.52 -8.72 3.46
N GLY A 51 23.82 -8.39 3.49
CA GLY A 51 24.68 -8.64 4.65
C GLY A 51 25.41 -9.99 4.65
N GLY A 52 25.43 -10.72 3.53
CA GLY A 52 26.40 -11.78 3.32
C GLY A 52 27.76 -11.20 2.95
N GLU A 53 28.85 -11.78 3.49
CA GLU A 53 30.23 -11.47 3.06
C GLU A 53 30.48 -11.84 1.59
#